data_AF-A0A1F8S0E5-F1
#
_entry.id   AF-A0A1F8S0E5-F1
#
_cell.length_a   1.000
_cell.length_b   1.000
_cell.length_c   1.000
_cell.angle_alpha   90.00
_cell.angle_beta   90.00
_cell.angle_gamma   90.00
#
_symmetry.space_group_name_H-M   'P 1'
#
loop_
_entity.id
_entity.type
_entity.pdbx_description
1 polymer ?
#
loop_
_entity_poly.entity_id
_entity_poly.type
_entity_poly.pdbx_seq_one_letter_code
_entity_poly.pdbx_strand_id
1 'polypeptide(L)'
;MSLLEREFDAALTAWLARQAAAEERLTAFAFREGQPAIKLPAPTSQTALRAWIVATVADPEVAAFLEGLGDEGRTMAELAAEGPLGLEPGDRVALAARVGVLAAAGVVARDLEFDRVALTGLGRAALALAAVAEPVR
;
A
#
# COMPACT_ATOMS: atom_id res chain seq x y z
N MET A 1 22.72 -7.76 0.13
CA MET A 1 21.29 -7.58 0.38
C MET A 1 21.09 -7.37 1.86
N SER A 2 20.58 -6.20 2.26
CA SER A 2 20.39 -5.82 3.67
C SER A 2 19.26 -6.63 4.32
N LEU A 3 19.13 -6.55 5.65
CA LEU A 3 17.99 -7.14 6.36
C LEU A 3 16.66 -6.51 5.89
N LEU A 4 16.63 -5.18 5.76
CA LEU A 4 15.46 -4.41 5.32
C LEU A 4 15.03 -4.76 3.89
N GLU A 5 15.97 -4.98 2.98
CA GLU A 5 15.66 -5.42 1.62
C GLU A 5 14.97 -6.79 1.61
N ARG A 6 15.44 -7.73 2.44
CA ARG A 6 14.82 -9.06 2.56
C ARG A 6 13.42 -9.00 3.16
N GLU A 7 13.22 -8.17 4.17
CA GLU A 7 11.92 -7.97 4.80
C GLU A 7 10.91 -7.35 3.83
N PHE A 8 11.34 -6.35 3.05
CA PHE A 8 10.54 -5.75 2.00
C PHE A 8 10.17 -6.77 0.92
N ASP A 9 11.15 -7.49 0.37
CA ASP A 9 10.90 -8.45 -0.72
C ASP A 9 9.97 -9.60 -0.27
N ALA A 10 10.11 -10.06 0.98
CA ALA A 10 9.20 -11.04 1.58
C ALA A 10 7.77 -10.48 1.73
N ALA A 11 7.63 -9.25 2.22
CA ALA A 11 6.32 -8.59 2.36
C ALA A 11 5.65 -8.33 1.00
N LEU A 12 6.42 -7.92 -0.01
CA LEU A 12 5.96 -7.72 -1.38
C LEU A 12 5.47 -9.02 -1.99
N THR A 13 6.24 -10.10 -1.84
CA THR A 13 5.85 -11.45 -2.29
C THR A 13 4.53 -11.90 -1.65
N ALA A 14 4.39 -11.72 -0.33
CA ALA A 14 3.17 -12.07 0.38
C ALA A 14 1.97 -11.22 -0.06
N TRP A 15 2.16 -9.93 -0.35
CA TRP A 15 1.11 -9.06 -0.88
C TRP A 15 0.70 -9.47 -2.29
N LEU A 16 1.65 -9.72 -3.19
CA LEU A 16 1.38 -10.19 -4.55
C LEU A 16 0.60 -11.53 -4.55
N ALA A 17 0.95 -12.46 -3.67
CA ALA A 17 0.23 -13.71 -3.52
C ALA A 17 -1.23 -13.49 -3.10
N ARG A 18 -1.49 -12.53 -2.20
CA ARG A 18 -2.87 -12.16 -1.80
C ARG A 18 -3.64 -11.51 -2.95
N GLN A 19 -3.01 -10.65 -3.75
CA GLN A 19 -3.65 -10.04 -4.91
C GLN A 19 -4.02 -11.10 -5.96
N ALA A 20 -3.10 -12.01 -6.28
CA ALA A 20 -3.37 -13.12 -7.20
C ALA A 20 -4.54 -13.99 -6.72
N ALA A 21 -4.59 -14.32 -5.42
CA ALA A 21 -5.71 -15.08 -4.85
C ALA A 21 -7.03 -14.29 -4.83
N ALA A 22 -6.99 -12.96 -4.69
CA ALA A 22 -8.19 -12.13 -4.80
C ALA A 22 -8.70 -12.06 -6.24
N GLU A 23 -7.80 -11.90 -7.21
CA GLU A 23 -8.11 -11.89 -8.64
C GLU A 23 -8.67 -13.25 -9.10
N GLU A 24 -8.10 -14.35 -8.63
CA GLU A 24 -8.62 -15.70 -8.90
C GLU A 24 -10.04 -15.87 -8.36
N ARG A 25 -10.32 -15.39 -7.14
CA ARG A 25 -11.68 -15.42 -6.54
C ARG A 25 -12.67 -14.56 -7.32
N LEU A 26 -12.27 -13.37 -7.78
CA LEU A 26 -13.10 -12.48 -8.59
C LEU A 26 -13.40 -13.10 -9.96
N THR A 27 -12.39 -13.68 -10.60
CA THR A 27 -12.54 -14.38 -11.89
C THR A 27 -13.46 -15.59 -11.72
N ALA A 28 -13.25 -16.42 -10.69
CA ALA A 28 -14.09 -17.58 -10.40
C ALA A 28 -15.54 -17.21 -10.00
N PHE A 29 -15.79 -15.98 -9.55
CA PHE A 29 -17.12 -15.45 -9.30
C PHE A 29 -17.77 -14.90 -10.57
N ALA A 30 -17.04 -14.12 -11.36
CA ALA A 30 -17.53 -13.51 -12.60
C ALA A 30 -17.80 -14.55 -13.71
N PHE A 31 -17.11 -15.69 -13.67
CA PHE A 31 -17.22 -16.77 -14.64
C PHE A 31 -17.67 -18.09 -13.96
N ARG A 32 -18.99 -18.35 -13.91
CA ARG A 32 -19.57 -19.71 -13.72
C ARG A 32 -20.75 -19.85 -14.70
N GLU A 33 -20.89 -20.88 -15.54
CA GLU A 33 -20.33 -22.23 -15.61
C GLU A 33 -19.62 -22.50 -16.97
N GLY A 34 -18.58 -23.35 -16.97
CA GLY A 34 -18.10 -24.05 -18.17
C GLY A 34 -16.86 -23.50 -18.88
N GLN A 35 -16.34 -22.33 -18.50
CA GLN A 35 -15.12 -21.79 -19.13
C GLN A 35 -13.84 -22.24 -18.40
N PRO A 36 -12.78 -22.61 -19.13
CA PRO A 36 -11.52 -23.02 -18.53
C PRO A 36 -10.88 -21.86 -17.75
N ALA A 37 -10.19 -22.20 -16.66
CA ALA A 37 -9.47 -21.22 -15.85
C ALA A 37 -8.50 -20.41 -16.74
N ILE A 38 -8.63 -19.08 -16.71
CA ILE A 38 -7.71 -18.18 -17.41
C ILE A 38 -6.39 -18.20 -16.65
N LYS A 39 -5.35 -18.77 -17.27
CA LYS A 39 -3.99 -18.69 -16.75
C LYS A 39 -3.40 -17.34 -17.10
N LEU A 40 -3.44 -16.41 -16.16
CA LEU A 40 -2.75 -15.14 -16.31
C LEU A 40 -1.23 -15.37 -16.27
N PRO A 41 -0.45 -14.74 -17.17
CA PRO A 41 1.00 -14.83 -17.12
C PRO A 41 1.53 -14.19 -15.83
N ALA A 42 2.67 -14.71 -15.33
CA ALA A 42 3.33 -14.12 -14.18
C ALA A 42 3.69 -12.64 -14.47
N PRO A 43 3.40 -11.70 -13.56
CA PRO A 43 3.64 -10.28 -13.79
C PRO A 43 5.13 -10.02 -14.06
N THR A 44 5.42 -9.37 -15.19
CA THR A 44 6.75 -9.21 -15.78
C THR A 44 7.62 -8.11 -15.15
N SER A 45 7.17 -7.42 -14.10
CA SER A 45 7.86 -6.23 -13.61
C SER A 45 7.80 -6.03 -12.08
N GLN A 46 8.14 -7.07 -11.31
CA GLN A 46 8.31 -6.94 -9.86
C GLN A 46 9.36 -5.89 -9.49
N THR A 47 10.43 -5.73 -10.28
CA THR A 47 11.47 -4.73 -10.05
C THR A 47 10.96 -3.29 -10.19
N ALA A 48 10.19 -2.97 -11.22
CA ALA A 48 9.66 -1.60 -11.37
C ALA A 48 8.59 -1.31 -10.32
N LEU A 49 7.78 -2.31 -9.96
CA LEU A 49 6.82 -2.18 -8.86
C LEU A 49 7.52 -1.89 -7.53
N ARG A 50 8.59 -2.64 -7.22
CA ARG A 50 9.45 -2.39 -6.05
C ARG A 50 9.99 -0.96 -6.05
N ALA A 51 10.58 -0.52 -7.17
CA ALA A 51 11.13 0.83 -7.29
C ALA A 51 10.05 1.91 -7.09
N TRP A 52 8.87 1.71 -7.67
CA TRP A 52 7.76 2.65 -7.54
C TRP A 52 7.20 2.72 -6.11
N ILE A 53 7.04 1.59 -5.41
CA ILE A 53 6.60 1.58 -4.01
C ILE A 53 7.61 2.33 -3.13
N VAL A 54 8.90 2.01 -3.26
CA VAL A 54 9.95 2.66 -2.47
C VAL A 54 10.01 4.15 -2.76
N ALA A 55 9.96 4.57 -4.03
CA ALA A 55 9.95 5.98 -4.41
C ALA A 55 8.72 6.72 -3.88
N THR A 56 7.55 6.08 -3.88
CA THR A 56 6.30 6.65 -3.35
C THR A 56 6.40 6.88 -1.83
N VAL A 57 6.96 5.92 -1.10
CA VAL A 57 7.14 6.03 0.36
C VAL A 57 8.28 6.95 0.76
N ALA A 58 9.28 7.13 -0.11
CA ALA A 58 10.40 8.06 0.10
C ALA A 58 10.01 9.53 -0.05
N ASP A 59 8.83 9.83 -0.59
CA ASP A 59 8.28 11.19 -0.57
C ASP A 59 8.09 11.65 0.90
N PRO A 60 8.66 12.79 1.32
CA PRO A 60 8.64 13.22 2.72
C PRO A 60 7.23 13.42 3.29
N GLU A 61 6.28 13.90 2.49
CA GLU A 61 4.90 14.09 2.95
C GLU A 61 4.20 12.74 3.12
N VAL A 62 4.47 11.79 2.21
CA VAL A 62 3.96 10.44 2.32
C VAL A 62 4.55 9.72 3.53
N ALA A 63 5.88 9.79 3.72
CA ALA A 63 6.55 9.18 4.86
C ALA A 63 5.96 9.71 6.18
N ALA A 64 5.82 11.03 6.32
CA ALA A 64 5.29 11.63 7.52
C ALA A 64 3.79 11.32 7.73
N PHE A 65 3.00 11.23 6.65
CA PHE A 65 1.62 10.74 6.72
C PHE A 65 1.57 9.29 7.25
N LEU A 66 2.42 8.41 6.73
CA LEU A 66 2.48 7.00 7.12
C LEU A 66 2.94 6.83 8.57
N GLU A 67 3.96 7.57 9.00
CA GLU A 67 4.40 7.62 10.39
C GLU A 67 3.29 8.11 11.32
N GLY A 68 2.54 9.13 10.88
CA GLY A 68 1.40 9.70 11.61
C GLY A 68 0.20 8.76 11.77
N LEU A 69 0.14 7.63 11.05
CA LEU A 69 -0.89 6.60 11.27
C LEU A 69 -0.65 5.80 12.56
N GLY A 70 0.61 5.67 13.00
CA GLY A 70 0.99 4.79 14.11
C GLY A 70 0.69 3.31 13.87
N ASP A 71 0.90 2.49 14.89
CA ASP A 71 0.78 1.02 14.80
C ASP A 71 -0.67 0.54 14.67
N GLU A 72 -1.61 1.23 15.33
CA GLU A 72 -3.03 0.87 15.35
C GLU A 72 -3.82 1.48 14.17
N GLY A 73 -3.17 2.31 13.36
CA GLY A 73 -3.84 3.10 12.33
C GLY A 73 -4.80 4.14 12.90
N ARG A 74 -5.51 4.83 12.00
CA ARG A 74 -6.39 5.96 12.33
C ARG A 74 -7.62 5.98 11.45
N THR A 75 -8.72 6.52 11.94
CA THR A 75 -9.95 6.67 11.17
C THR A 75 -9.82 7.79 10.13
N MET A 76 -10.56 7.68 9.02
CA MET A 76 -10.63 8.76 8.02
C MET A 76 -11.15 10.07 8.62
N ALA A 77 -12.01 10.00 9.64
CA ALA A 77 -12.54 11.18 10.33
C ALA A 77 -11.45 11.91 11.13
N GLU A 78 -10.63 11.19 11.88
CA GLU A 78 -9.49 11.75 12.63
C GLU A 78 -8.49 12.39 11.68
N LEU A 79 -8.15 11.68 10.58
CA LEU A 79 -7.23 12.20 9.56
C LEU A 79 -7.81 13.44 8.87
N ALA A 80 -9.08 13.45 8.51
CA ALA A 80 -9.68 14.62 7.88
C ALA A 80 -9.73 15.84 8.83
N ALA A 81 -9.91 15.62 10.13
CA ALA A 81 -9.98 16.70 11.11
C ALA A 81 -8.61 17.37 11.35
N GLU A 82 -7.53 16.60 11.35
CA GLU A 82 -6.19 17.12 11.63
C GLU A 82 -5.52 17.74 10.41
N GLY A 83 -5.89 17.34 9.19
CA GLY A 83 -5.19 17.74 7.98
C GLY A 83 -3.73 17.26 8.01
N PRO A 84 -3.49 15.94 8.03
CA PRO A 84 -2.15 15.39 8.11
C PRO A 84 -1.28 15.93 6.96
N LEU A 85 0.00 16.14 7.26
CA LEU A 85 0.99 16.87 6.48
C LEU A 85 0.75 16.83 4.95
N GLY A 86 0.59 18.02 4.36
CA GLY A 86 0.34 18.19 2.93
C GLY A 86 -1.14 18.19 2.51
N LEU A 87 -2.09 18.09 3.45
CA LEU A 87 -3.53 18.20 3.18
C LEU A 87 -4.18 19.31 4.01
N GLU A 88 -5.12 20.04 3.41
CA GLU A 88 -5.93 20.99 4.16
C GLU A 88 -6.88 20.26 5.11
N PRO A 89 -7.00 20.71 6.38
CA PRO A 89 -8.01 20.18 7.29
C PRO A 89 -9.41 20.26 6.68
N GLY A 90 -10.13 19.13 6.66
CA GLY A 90 -11.46 19.01 6.08
C GLY A 90 -11.48 18.60 4.59
N ASP A 91 -10.34 18.54 3.90
CA ASP A 91 -10.28 18.06 2.50
C ASP A 91 -10.35 16.52 2.42
N ARG A 92 -11.58 16.02 2.46
CA ARG A 92 -11.87 14.58 2.39
C ARG A 92 -11.54 13.99 1.02
N VAL A 93 -11.57 14.78 -0.06
CA VAL A 93 -11.34 14.27 -1.42
C VAL A 93 -9.86 14.02 -1.62
N ALA A 94 -9.01 14.98 -1.24
CA ALA A 94 -7.57 14.81 -1.32
C ALA A 94 -7.07 13.70 -0.39
N LEU A 95 -7.64 13.60 0.83
CA LEU A 95 -7.35 12.48 1.73
C LEU A 95 -7.73 11.12 1.12
N ALA A 96 -8.95 11.01 0.58
CA ALA A 96 -9.40 9.76 -0.05
C ALA A 96 -8.54 9.39 -1.27
N ALA A 97 -8.12 10.36 -2.08
CA ALA A 97 -7.22 10.15 -3.21
C ALA A 97 -5.85 9.64 -2.75
N ARG A 98 -5.26 10.27 -1.72
CA ARG A 98 -3.98 9.85 -1.13
C ARG A 98 -4.05 8.43 -0.57
N VAL A 99 -5.06 8.13 0.24
CA VAL A 99 -5.29 6.79 0.80
C VAL A 99 -5.51 5.77 -0.33
N GLY A 100 -6.24 6.13 -1.38
CA GLY A 100 -6.47 5.27 -2.54
C GLY A 100 -5.17 4.89 -3.26
N VAL A 101 -4.29 5.85 -3.51
CA VAL A 101 -2.96 5.60 -4.13
C VAL A 101 -2.11 4.68 -3.25
N LEU A 102 -2.04 4.97 -1.95
CA LEU A 102 -1.24 4.17 -1.00
C LEU A 102 -1.82 2.76 -0.81
N ALA A 103 -3.14 2.60 -0.87
CA ALA A 103 -3.81 1.31 -0.81
C ALA A 103 -3.57 0.49 -2.08
N ALA A 104 -3.60 1.13 -3.26
CA ALA A 104 -3.24 0.50 -4.53
C ALA A 104 -1.77 0.02 -4.54
N ALA A 105 -0.88 0.75 -3.87
CA ALA A 105 0.51 0.35 -3.62
C ALA A 105 0.66 -0.77 -2.58
N GLY A 106 -0.42 -1.15 -1.89
CA GLY A 106 -0.39 -2.12 -0.81
C GLY A 106 0.28 -1.64 0.47
N VAL A 107 0.60 -0.34 0.57
CA VAL A 107 1.31 0.27 1.70
C VAL A 107 0.37 0.46 2.89
N VAL A 108 -0.89 0.82 2.62
CA VAL A 108 -1.95 0.92 3.64
C VAL A 108 -3.10 -0.02 3.32
N ALA A 109 -3.85 -0.40 4.34
CA ALA A 109 -5.14 -1.05 4.22
C ALA A 109 -6.20 -0.16 4.85
N ARG A 110 -7.41 -0.18 4.27
CA ARG A 110 -8.59 0.49 4.83
C ARG A 110 -9.60 -0.57 5.25
N ASP A 111 -9.87 -0.63 6.55
CA ASP A 111 -10.99 -1.37 7.09
C ASP A 111 -12.27 -0.55 6.85
N LEU A 112 -13.25 -1.14 6.15
CA LEU A 112 -14.49 -0.47 5.79
C LEU A 112 -15.53 -0.50 6.92
N GLU A 113 -15.44 -1.43 7.87
CA GLU A 113 -16.35 -1.52 9.00
C GLU A 113 -16.10 -0.37 9.99
N PHE A 114 -14.82 -0.08 10.26
CA PHE A 114 -14.40 0.95 11.21
C PHE A 114 -13.85 2.22 10.54
N ASP A 115 -13.89 2.28 9.21
CA ASP A 115 -13.32 3.35 8.38
C ASP A 115 -11.87 3.73 8.77
N ARG A 116 -11.07 2.69 9.07
CA ARG A 116 -9.73 2.81 9.65
C ARG A 116 -8.67 2.53 8.61
N VAL A 117 -7.72 3.43 8.49
CA VAL A 117 -6.53 3.32 7.64
C VAL A 117 -5.35 2.92 8.50
N ALA A 118 -4.70 1.81 8.15
CA ALA A 118 -3.54 1.30 8.88
C ALA A 118 -2.41 0.90 7.92
N LEU A 119 -1.18 1.00 8.41
CA LEU A 119 0.01 0.49 7.70
C LEU A 119 -0.07 -1.04 7.56
N THR A 120 0.21 -1.53 6.35
CA THR A 120 0.40 -2.97 6.13
C THR A 120 1.82 -3.39 6.50
N GLY A 121 2.08 -4.70 6.53
CA GLY A 121 3.45 -5.22 6.64
C GLY A 121 4.36 -4.76 5.50
N LEU A 122 3.82 -4.61 4.28
CA LEU A 122 4.57 -4.07 3.14
C LEU A 122 4.87 -2.58 3.33
N GLY A 123 3.91 -1.80 3.81
CA GLY A 123 4.11 -0.38 4.07
C GLY A 123 5.16 -0.11 5.15
N ARG A 124 5.15 -0.89 6.25
CA ARG A 124 6.19 -0.81 7.29
C ARG A 124 7.58 -1.12 6.74
N ALA A 125 7.72 -2.20 5.97
CA ALA A 125 8.99 -2.57 5.37
C ALA A 125 9.47 -1.53 4.34
N ALA A 126 8.55 -0.95 3.56
CA ALA A 126 8.86 0.11 2.60
C ALA A 126 9.37 1.37 3.29
N LEU A 127 8.70 1.78 4.38
CA LEU A 127 9.07 2.97 5.17
C LEU A 127 10.46 2.80 5.81
N ALA A 128 10.71 1.64 6.42
CA ALA A 128 12.01 1.34 7.00
C ALA A 128 13.13 1.31 5.94
N LEU A 129 12.85 0.77 4.75
CA LEU A 129 13.79 0.75 3.63
C LEU A 129 14.05 2.15 3.06
N ALA A 130 13.02 2.99 2.95
CA ALA A 130 13.14 4.37 2.47
C ALA A 130 13.94 5.25 3.45
N ALA A 131 13.79 5.05 4.76
CA ALA A 131 14.51 5.82 5.78
C ALA A 131 16.04 5.63 5.76
N VAL A 132 16.52 4.50 5.23
CA VAL A 132 17.96 4.19 5.13
C VAL A 132 18.54 4.41 3.73
N ALA A 133 17.68 4.57 2.72
CA ALA A 133 18.11 4.96 1.39
C ALA A 133 18.45 6.46 1.45
N GLU A 134 19.74 6.82 1.42
CA GLU A 134 20.16 8.21 1.46
C GLU A 134 19.33 9.05 0.47
N PRO A 135 18.77 10.20 0.90
CA PRO A 135 18.13 11.09 -0.05
C PRO A 135 19.22 11.58 -1.00
N VAL A 136 19.10 11.23 -2.28
CA VAL A 136 19.92 11.83 -3.33
C VAL A 136 19.57 13.32 -3.33
N ARG A 137 20.45 14.12 -2.73
CA ARG A 137 20.39 15.58 -2.71
C ARG A 137 20.83 16.17 -4.04
#